data_AF-A0AAX2QA30-F1
#
_entry.id   AF-A0AAX2QA30-F1
#
_cell.length_a   1.000
_cell.length_b   1.000
_cell.length_c   1.000
_cell.angle_alpha   90.00
_cell.angle_beta   90.00
_cell.angle_gamma   90.00
#
_symmetry.space_group_name_H-M   'P 1'
#
loop_
_entity.id
_entity.type
_entity.pdbx_description
1 polymer ?
#
loop_
_entity_poly.entity_id
_entity_poly.type
_entity_poly.pdbx_seq_one_letter_code
_entity_poly.pdbx_strand_id
1 'polypeptide(L)'
;MHIENEQHGEMSCQIDANEEMDHYVGTLRYRIFEVGLISGPSVGVVRAQFRAICEMTDAGGMVRNGIIMTGYHNRAFRGDVLRVDGEIIGEWTSDDEEWCHFTAVDTVEVTLSAPSPWMLHDSIATWMNGDGDTTEAYQTSA
;
A
#
# COMPACT_ATOMS: atom_id res chain seq x y z
N MET A 1 15.44 2.61 -18.74
CA MET A 1 16.38 3.77 -18.69
C MET A 1 16.00 4.72 -17.55
N HIS A 2 16.95 5.21 -16.76
CA HIS A 2 16.65 6.21 -15.71
C HIS A 2 16.22 7.56 -16.29
N ILE A 3 15.19 8.17 -15.72
CA ILE A 3 14.66 9.46 -16.14
C ILE A 3 15.00 10.54 -15.12
N GLU A 4 14.49 10.41 -13.89
CA GLU A 4 14.66 11.41 -12.85
C GLU A 4 14.33 10.88 -11.44
N ASN A 5 14.66 11.68 -10.42
CA ASN A 5 14.31 11.41 -9.03
C ASN A 5 13.49 12.58 -8.47
N GLU A 6 12.38 12.26 -7.81
CA GLU A 6 11.54 13.20 -7.06
C GLU A 6 11.72 12.94 -5.56
N GLN A 7 11.66 14.00 -4.75
CA GLN A 7 11.82 13.91 -3.30
C GLN A 7 10.85 14.84 -2.58
N HIS A 8 10.25 14.34 -1.50
CA HIS A 8 9.39 15.09 -0.60
C HIS A 8 9.58 14.60 0.85
N GLY A 9 10.21 15.42 1.68
CA GLY A 9 10.58 15.03 3.04
C GLY A 9 11.45 13.77 3.05
N GLU A 10 10.98 12.72 3.73
CA GLU A 10 11.65 11.41 3.79
C GLU A 10 11.23 10.45 2.66
N MET A 11 10.24 10.82 1.85
CA MET A 11 9.79 10.03 0.69
C MET A 11 10.54 10.43 -0.56
N SER A 12 10.83 9.45 -1.42
CA SER A 12 11.40 9.67 -2.74
C SER A 12 10.80 8.72 -3.77
N CYS A 13 10.84 9.13 -5.04
CA CYS A 13 10.41 8.33 -6.18
C CYS A 13 11.47 8.38 -7.27
N GLN A 14 12.06 7.23 -7.58
CA GLN A 14 12.96 7.08 -8.72
C GLN A 14 12.14 6.67 -9.94
N ILE A 15 12.14 7.48 -10.99
CA ILE A 15 11.37 7.24 -12.21
C ILE A 15 12.29 6.68 -13.29
N ASP A 16 11.96 5.48 -13.75
CA ASP A 16 12.64 4.79 -14.82
C ASP A 16 11.65 4.48 -15.97
N ALA A 17 12.09 4.63 -17.22
CA ALA A 17 11.36 4.17 -18.39
C ALA A 17 11.49 2.65 -18.52
N ASN A 18 10.35 1.98 -18.69
CA ASN A 18 10.24 0.57 -19.05
C ASN A 18 10.04 0.46 -20.57
N GLU A 19 11.14 0.20 -21.27
CA GLU A 19 11.18 0.17 -22.75
C GLU A 19 10.39 -1.00 -23.35
N GLU A 20 10.14 -2.06 -22.58
CA GLU A 20 9.41 -3.24 -23.06
C GLU A 20 7.89 -3.04 -23.06
N MET A 21 7.39 -2.17 -22.19
CA MET A 21 5.97 -2.07 -21.88
C MET A 21 5.39 -0.66 -22.08
N ASP A 22 6.13 0.21 -22.78
CA ASP A 22 5.76 1.59 -23.13
C ASP A 22 5.18 2.39 -21.94
N HIS A 23 5.79 2.24 -20.77
CA HIS A 23 5.37 2.94 -19.56
C HIS A 23 6.56 3.36 -18.69
N TYR A 24 6.26 4.13 -17.66
CA TYR A 24 7.20 4.60 -16.66
C TYR A 24 6.89 3.94 -15.33
N VAL A 25 7.93 3.54 -14.62
CA VAL A 25 7.86 2.94 -13.28
C VAL A 25 8.50 3.89 -12.30
N GLY A 26 7.80 4.20 -11.21
CA GLY A 26 8.31 4.94 -10.08
C GLY A 26 8.56 3.99 -8.90
N THR A 27 9.82 3.83 -8.50
CA THR A 27 10.16 3.11 -7.26
C THR A 27 10.04 4.05 -6.08
N LEU A 28 9.08 3.77 -5.18
CA LEU A 28 8.84 4.55 -3.98
C LEU A 28 9.78 4.11 -2.86
N ARG A 29 10.43 5.06 -2.21
CA ARG A 29 11.28 4.80 -1.04
C ARG A 29 10.96 5.73 0.10
N TYR A 30 10.87 5.16 1.30
CA TYR A 30 10.92 5.91 2.56
C TYR A 30 12.36 5.82 3.09
N ARG A 31 13.08 6.94 3.08
CA ARG A 31 14.53 7.01 3.27
C ARG A 31 15.24 6.09 2.26
N ILE A 32 15.84 5.00 2.74
CA ILE A 32 16.56 4.01 1.92
C ILE A 32 15.73 2.75 1.62
N PHE A 33 14.56 2.61 2.23
CA PHE A 33 13.76 1.40 2.13
C PHE A 33 12.74 1.54 1.01
N GLU A 34 12.69 0.56 0.13
CA GLU A 34 11.64 0.46 -0.87
C GLU A 34 10.31 0.12 -0.22
N VAL A 35 9.27 0.91 -0.54
CA VAL A 35 7.94 0.79 0.08
C VAL A 35 6.84 0.51 -0.93
N GLY A 36 7.13 0.55 -2.24
CA GLY A 36 6.16 0.23 -3.28
C GLY A 36 6.61 0.66 -4.67
N LEU A 37 5.81 0.30 -5.67
CA LEU A 37 5.99 0.68 -7.07
C LEU A 37 4.72 1.33 -7.58
N ILE A 38 4.88 2.43 -8.32
CA ILE A 38 3.82 3.07 -9.09
C ILE A 38 4.17 3.01 -10.57
N SER A 39 3.17 3.07 -11.45
CA SER A 39 3.41 3.07 -12.90
C SER A 39 2.39 3.90 -13.66
N GLY A 40 2.77 4.33 -14.85
CA GLY A 40 1.87 5.10 -15.70
C GLY A 40 2.41 5.32 -17.11
N PRO A 41 1.55 5.76 -18.04
CA PRO A 41 1.89 5.93 -19.45
C PRO A 41 2.79 7.15 -19.70
N SER A 42 3.00 8.01 -18.69
CA SER A 42 3.91 9.14 -18.80
C SER A 42 4.54 9.45 -17.44
N VAL A 43 5.71 10.10 -17.49
CA VAL A 43 6.38 10.67 -16.32
C VAL A 43 5.44 11.59 -15.52
N GLY A 44 4.59 12.36 -16.21
CA GLY A 44 3.63 13.25 -15.56
C GLY A 44 2.58 12.52 -14.72
N VAL A 45 2.15 11.33 -15.16
CA VAL A 45 1.22 10.48 -14.39
C VAL A 45 1.91 9.90 -13.15
N VAL A 46 3.13 9.38 -13.30
CA VAL A 46 3.91 8.85 -12.15
C VAL A 46 4.17 9.95 -11.12
N ARG A 47 4.51 11.16 -11.57
CA ARG A 47 4.66 12.35 -10.69
C ARG A 47 3.37 12.70 -9.95
N ALA A 48 2.23 12.68 -10.64
CA ALA A 48 0.94 12.97 -10.02
C ALA A 48 0.58 11.94 -8.95
N GLN A 49 0.80 10.64 -9.22
CA GLN A 49 0.64 9.58 -8.23
C GLN A 49 1.57 9.79 -7.03
N PHE A 50 2.86 10.06 -7.26
CA PHE A 50 3.80 10.33 -6.18
C PHE A 50 3.36 11.51 -5.30
N ARG A 51 2.89 12.61 -5.90
CA ARG A 51 2.37 13.78 -5.15
C ARG A 51 1.17 13.41 -4.29
N ALA A 52 0.22 12.66 -4.81
CA ALA A 52 -0.94 12.21 -4.04
C ALA A 52 -0.54 11.34 -2.84
N ILE A 53 0.46 10.47 -3.02
CA ILE A 53 1.03 9.65 -1.93
C ILE A 53 1.70 10.54 -0.87
N CYS A 54 2.45 11.55 -1.29
CA CYS A 54 3.06 12.53 -0.38
C CYS A 54 2.00 13.28 0.43
N GLU A 55 0.92 13.75 -0.20
CA GLU A 55 -0.19 14.43 0.48
C GLU A 55 -0.85 13.53 1.54
N MET A 56 -1.08 12.25 1.23
CA MET A 56 -1.60 11.28 2.19
C MET A 56 -0.62 11.03 3.34
N THR A 57 0.68 10.96 3.05
CA THR A 57 1.73 10.78 4.07
C THR A 57 1.79 11.99 5.01
N ASP A 58 1.74 13.20 4.46
CA ASP A 58 1.71 14.46 5.22
C ASP A 58 0.47 14.56 6.12
N ALA A 59 -0.67 14.00 5.69
CA ALA A 59 -1.89 13.88 6.50
C ALA A 59 -1.82 12.78 7.58
N GLY A 60 -0.70 12.06 7.67
CA GLY A 60 -0.44 11.02 8.66
C GLY A 60 -0.70 9.59 8.18
N GLY A 61 -0.72 9.35 6.86
CA GLY A 61 -0.72 7.99 6.30
C GLY A 61 0.64 7.30 6.43
N MET A 62 0.61 5.97 6.46
CA MET A 62 1.79 5.11 6.38
C MET A 62 1.83 4.42 5.02
N VAL A 63 2.97 4.46 4.33
CA VAL A 63 3.19 3.77 3.05
C VAL A 63 4.17 2.62 3.27
N ARG A 64 3.76 1.40 2.96
CA ARG A 64 4.60 0.19 3.15
C ARG A 64 4.09 -0.95 2.28
N ASN A 65 5.00 -1.73 1.69
CA ASN A 65 4.67 -2.91 0.89
C ASN A 65 3.59 -2.68 -0.19
N GLY A 66 3.60 -1.51 -0.85
CA GLY A 66 2.63 -1.15 -1.89
C GLY A 66 1.24 -0.76 -1.37
N ILE A 67 1.08 -0.62 -0.06
CA ILE A 67 -0.18 -0.25 0.61
C ILE A 67 0.01 1.07 1.36
N ILE A 68 -1.08 1.82 1.46
CA ILE A 68 -1.19 3.06 2.22
C ILE A 68 -2.28 2.87 3.27
N MET A 69 -1.94 2.98 4.55
CA MET A 69 -2.92 3.05 5.64
C MET A 69 -3.04 4.49 6.13
N THR A 70 -4.19 5.13 5.89
CA THR A 70 -4.46 6.49 6.39
C THR A 70 -4.74 6.49 7.89
N GLY A 71 -4.64 7.63 8.56
CA GLY A 71 -4.97 7.70 9.99
C GLY A 71 -3.92 7.10 10.95
N TYR A 72 -2.79 6.63 10.41
CA TYR A 72 -1.77 5.88 11.14
C TYR A 72 -0.97 6.77 12.11
N HIS A 73 -0.51 7.93 11.66
CA HIS A 73 0.33 8.85 12.43
C HIS A 73 -0.42 10.04 13.04
N ASN A 74 -1.68 10.25 12.66
CA ASN A 74 -2.48 11.39 13.11
C ASN A 74 -3.36 11.09 14.34
N ARG A 75 -3.17 9.93 14.98
CA ARG A 75 -3.93 9.46 16.16
C ARG A 75 -5.42 9.23 15.92
N ALA A 76 -5.85 9.09 14.66
CA ALA A 76 -7.22 8.68 14.36
C ALA A 76 -7.48 7.22 14.76
N PHE A 77 -6.44 6.37 14.68
CA PHE A 77 -6.52 4.92 14.90
C PHE A 77 -7.60 4.23 14.06
N ARG A 78 -7.87 4.80 12.88
CA ARG A 78 -8.77 4.29 11.85
C ARG A 78 -8.53 5.03 10.55
N GLY A 79 -8.94 4.44 9.43
CA GLY A 79 -8.95 5.12 8.14
C GLY A 79 -9.06 4.15 6.97
N ASP A 80 -8.97 4.71 5.77
CA ASP A 80 -8.91 3.95 4.53
C ASP A 80 -7.57 3.21 4.40
N VAL A 81 -7.64 2.05 3.78
CA VAL A 81 -6.50 1.27 3.29
C VAL A 81 -6.54 1.28 1.77
N LEU A 82 -5.46 1.76 1.16
CA LEU A 82 -5.35 1.92 -0.29
C LEU A 82 -4.14 1.17 -0.85
N ARG A 83 -4.20 0.80 -2.12
CA ARG A 83 -3.00 0.55 -2.92
C ARG A 83 -2.31 1.87 -3.26
N VAL A 84 -1.02 1.80 -3.62
CA VAL A 84 -0.24 2.99 -4.03
C VAL A 84 -0.72 3.66 -5.33
N ASP A 85 -1.57 2.99 -6.11
CA ASP A 85 -2.26 3.59 -7.26
C ASP A 85 -3.49 4.42 -6.88
N GLY A 86 -3.89 4.38 -5.60
CA GLY A 86 -5.05 5.09 -5.05
C GLY A 86 -6.34 4.26 -4.97
N GLU A 87 -6.33 2.98 -5.37
CA GLU A 87 -7.47 2.10 -5.18
C GLU A 87 -7.71 1.82 -3.69
N ILE A 88 -8.91 2.12 -3.19
CA ILE A 88 -9.31 1.75 -1.83
C ILE A 88 -9.62 0.25 -1.81
N ILE A 89 -8.93 -0.49 -0.94
CA ILE A 89 -9.09 -1.93 -0.76
C ILE A 89 -9.81 -2.30 0.53
N GLY A 90 -10.06 -1.33 1.40
CA GLY A 90 -10.89 -1.48 2.59
C GLY A 90 -10.63 -0.39 3.61
N GLU A 91 -11.04 -0.65 4.84
CA GLU A 91 -10.88 0.26 5.98
C GLU A 91 -10.23 -0.48 7.14
N TRP A 92 -9.53 0.25 7.99
CA TRP A 92 -8.99 -0.27 9.24
C TRP A 92 -9.44 0.54 10.44
N THR A 93 -9.45 -0.10 11.61
CA THR A 93 -9.72 0.53 12.90
C THR A 93 -8.95 -0.18 14.01
N SER A 94 -8.62 0.56 15.08
CA SER A 94 -8.21 0.00 16.36
C SER A 94 -9.41 -0.06 17.30
N ASP A 95 -9.49 -1.10 18.13
CA ASP A 95 -10.45 -1.19 19.23
C ASP A 95 -9.85 -0.68 20.55
N ASP A 96 -10.64 -0.76 21.63
CA ASP A 96 -10.26 -0.33 22.98
C ASP A 96 -9.18 -1.23 23.62
N GLU A 97 -8.97 -2.44 23.11
CA GLU A 97 -7.92 -3.38 23.52
C GLU A 97 -6.64 -3.22 22.67
N GLU A 98 -6.56 -2.15 21.86
CA GLU A 98 -5.48 -1.83 20.93
C GLU A 98 -5.31 -2.85 19.78
N TRP A 99 -6.27 -3.77 19.61
CA TRP A 99 -6.31 -4.65 18.46
C TRP A 99 -6.73 -3.88 17.23
N CYS A 100 -6.04 -4.16 16.13
CA CYS A 100 -6.27 -3.49 14.86
C CYS A 100 -6.94 -4.47 13.90
N HIS A 101 -8.01 -4.00 13.27
CA HIS A 101 -8.85 -4.78 12.37
C HIS A 101 -8.86 -4.15 10.98
N PHE A 102 -8.88 -4.98 9.96
CA PHE A 102 -9.07 -4.59 8.57
C PHE A 102 -10.33 -5.25 8.03
N THR A 103 -11.15 -4.48 7.34
CA THR A 103 -12.35 -4.94 6.63
C THR A 103 -12.17 -4.60 5.16
N ALA A 104 -12.07 -5.62 4.31
CA ALA A 104 -11.94 -5.43 2.87
C ALA A 104 -13.21 -4.79 2.29
N VAL A 105 -13.05 -4.07 1.17
CA VAL A 105 -14.21 -3.60 0.38
C VAL A 105 -15.17 -4.75 0.09
N ASP A 106 -16.46 -4.42 0.05
CA ASP A 106 -17.56 -5.37 -0.20
C ASP A 106 -17.74 -6.48 0.85
N THR A 107 -17.05 -6.39 2.00
CA THR A 107 -17.25 -7.28 3.14
C THR A 107 -17.80 -6.53 4.35
N VAL A 108 -18.55 -7.22 5.19
CA VAL A 108 -19.10 -6.67 6.45
C VAL A 108 -18.41 -7.24 7.68
N GLU A 109 -17.64 -8.33 7.50
CA GLU A 109 -16.92 -9.00 8.57
C GLU A 109 -15.45 -8.63 8.51
N VAL A 110 -14.81 -8.58 9.69
CA VAL A 110 -13.38 -8.32 9.81
C VAL A 110 -12.61 -9.38 9.03
N THR A 111 -11.84 -8.93 8.03
CA THR A 111 -11.03 -9.78 7.16
C THR A 111 -9.73 -10.21 7.83
N LEU A 112 -9.07 -9.26 8.51
CA LEU A 112 -7.80 -9.49 9.20
C LEU A 112 -7.78 -8.79 10.56
N SER A 113 -7.04 -9.34 11.50
CA SER A 113 -6.80 -8.74 12.81
C SER A 113 -5.35 -8.92 13.21
N ALA A 114 -4.78 -7.91 13.86
CA ALA A 114 -3.41 -7.94 14.35
C ALA A 114 -3.26 -7.11 15.63
N PRO A 115 -2.28 -7.40 16.49
CA PRO A 115 -2.11 -6.70 17.77
C PRO A 115 -1.45 -5.32 17.64
N SER A 116 -1.23 -4.82 16.42
CA SER A 116 -0.75 -3.46 16.18
C SER A 116 -1.02 -3.03 14.73
N PRO A 117 -1.06 -1.71 14.45
CA PRO A 117 -1.22 -1.20 13.10
C PRO A 117 -0.10 -1.66 12.15
N TRP A 118 1.13 -1.79 12.68
CA TRP A 118 2.28 -2.25 11.91
C TRP A 118 2.08 -3.69 11.42
N MET A 119 1.71 -4.58 12.34
CA MET A 119 1.47 -5.99 12.00
C MET A 119 0.25 -6.14 11.08
N LEU A 120 -0.78 -5.32 11.28
CA LEU A 120 -1.93 -5.30 10.38
C LEU A 120 -1.51 -4.93 8.95
N HIS A 121 -0.64 -3.94 8.79
CA HIS A 121 -0.11 -3.53 7.49
C HIS A 121 0.65 -4.65 6.76
N ASP A 122 1.44 -5.43 7.49
CA ASP A 122 2.16 -6.59 6.95
C ASP A 122 1.19 -7.75 6.61
N SER A 123 0.15 -7.96 7.42
CA SER A 123 -0.90 -8.96 7.14
C SER A 123 -1.73 -8.61 5.90
N ILE A 124 -2.11 -7.34 5.72
CA ILE A 124 -2.81 -6.86 4.52
C ILE A 124 -1.93 -7.09 3.30
N ALA A 125 -0.63 -6.74 3.37
CA ALA A 125 0.29 -6.97 2.27
C ALA A 125 0.39 -8.46 1.89
N THR A 126 0.40 -9.35 2.88
CA THR A 126 0.43 -10.81 2.63
C THR A 126 -0.88 -11.28 2.00
N TRP A 127 -2.02 -10.83 2.50
CA TRP A 127 -3.34 -11.15 1.96
C TRP A 127 -3.47 -10.72 0.48
N MET A 128 -3.05 -9.50 0.16
CA MET A 128 -3.07 -8.96 -1.21
C MET A 128 -2.20 -9.74 -2.19
N ASN A 129 -1.12 -10.37 -1.71
CA ASN A 129 -0.25 -11.23 -2.51
C ASN A 129 -0.68 -12.71 -2.50
N GLY A 130 -1.58 -13.09 -1.58
CA GLY A 130 -2.03 -14.47 -1.33
C GLY A 130 -3.22 -14.91 -2.18
N ASP A 131 -3.95 -13.98 -2.81
CA ASP A 131 -5.01 -14.28 -3.79
C ASP A 131 -4.51 -14.93 -5.09
N GLY A 132 -3.22 -15.30 -5.16
CA GLY A 132 -2.60 -16.07 -6.23
C GLY A 132 -2.44 -17.57 -5.98
N ASP A 133 -2.86 -18.12 -4.84
CA ASP A 133 -2.63 -19.55 -4.52
C ASP A 133 -3.81 -20.27 -3.83
N THR A 134 -5.00 -20.15 -4.41
CA THR A 134 -6.10 -21.10 -4.15
C THR A 134 -6.20 -22.15 -5.26
N THR A 135 -5.17 -22.97 -5.40
CA THR A 135 -5.34 -24.34 -5.91
C THR A 135 -4.32 -25.24 -5.23
N GLU A 136 -4.82 -26.05 -4.29
CA GLU A 136 -4.29 -27.33 -3.79
C GLU A 136 -4.32 -27.44 -2.26
N ALA A 137 -5.52 -27.57 -1.70
CA ALA A 137 -5.70 -28.26 -0.42
C ALA A 137 -7.12 -28.78 -0.24
N TYR A 138 -7.65 -29.51 -1.24
CA TYR A 138 -8.76 -30.42 -0.98
C TYR A 138 -8.67 -31.65 -1.87
N GLN A 139 -7.86 -32.62 -1.44
CA GLN A 139 -8.12 -34.04 -1.63
C GLN A 139 -7.29 -34.83 -0.62
N THR A 140 -7.77 -34.84 0.62
CA THR A 140 -7.41 -35.86 1.59
C THR A 140 -8.40 -37.01 1.45
N SER A 141 -7.85 -38.17 1.09
CA SER A 141 -8.28 -39.51 1.53
C SER A 141 -9.64 -40.06 1.08
N ALA A 142 -9.58 -41.08 0.23
CA ALA A 142 -10.36 -42.31 0.36
C ALA A 142 -9.46 -43.51 0.07
#